data_AF-A0A523HH24-F1
#
_entry.id   AF-A0A523HH24-F1
#
_cell.length_a   1.000
_cell.length_b   1.000
_cell.length_c   1.000
_cell.angle_alpha   90.00
_cell.angle_beta   90.00
_cell.angle_gamma   90.00
#
_symmetry.space_group_name_H-M   'P 1'
#
loop_
_entity.id
_entity.type
_entity.pdbx_description
1 polymer ?
#
loop_
_entity_poly.entity_id
_entity_poly.type
_entity_poly.pdbx_seq_one_letter_code
_entity_poly.pdbx_strand_id
1 'polypeptide(L)'
;MGTIARAAVVPGKVAHLQQAWTARPWRPTGMSSSSASSSTFDSTRGHIRAQGMVEFALILPVLLLTIFVIIELARVLFAWLAVENGARFGVRYAITGDFDPAQCITLYGGPCATESQEDGARIPSIEKATRAGAVAILKDDSVSVVGEPGFFQVTVCSSRTGVAFLPGDPDVPTASSCVPVEDAGGPGDRVVVSLAFDHPLITPFVSTLWPKLHLTATREGIVEQFRTARVIGLPATAAGPSPTPSNTPTATSTATPSKTPTPSNTPTPTPTPRCSEIYISNMWISGRDEIRATVRNRNVASAYLTTTFFDWTQNGSEYIDWFRFFYRYWGGNDSNPPTGPIGSSVNFPGMDNERWRADFDNEPSGGIWGDFSLTLTFDYPGWGQCVASDSLFVPRPPTPTPTSAISATPRPTRTPGPTRTPSPPTNTPSSPSPSNTPQPSTNTPPPPPPPPPPE
;
A
#
# COMPACT_ATOMS: atom_id res chain seq x y z
N MET A 1 11.08 -66.10 19.91
CA MET A 1 12.37 -65.87 19.21
C MET A 1 12.20 -64.69 18.28
N GLY A 2 13.26 -63.92 18.02
CA GLY A 2 13.21 -62.70 17.20
C GLY A 2 13.59 -61.46 18.02
N THR A 3 14.75 -60.89 17.70
CA THR A 3 15.35 -59.70 18.32
C THR A 3 15.59 -58.65 17.21
N ILE A 4 16.15 -57.48 17.56
CA ILE A 4 16.58 -56.36 16.67
C ILE A 4 15.44 -55.34 16.39
N ALA A 5 15.65 -54.02 16.45
CA ALA A 5 16.57 -53.19 17.27
C ALA A 5 16.04 -51.74 17.25
N ARG A 6 16.30 -50.95 18.31
CA ARG A 6 16.08 -49.49 18.27
C ARG A 6 17.37 -48.76 17.90
N ALA A 7 17.32 -47.91 16.87
CA ALA A 7 18.39 -46.96 16.58
C ALA A 7 18.39 -45.83 17.62
N ALA A 8 19.58 -45.32 17.96
CA ALA A 8 19.76 -44.20 18.88
C ALA A 8 20.19 -42.94 18.11
N VAL A 9 19.64 -41.78 18.49
CA VAL A 9 20.05 -40.46 17.98
C VAL A 9 21.04 -39.84 18.96
N VAL A 10 22.12 -39.26 18.42
CA VAL A 10 23.23 -38.70 19.20
C VAL A 10 22.94 -37.24 19.59
N PRO A 11 23.03 -36.85 20.88
CA PRO A 11 22.95 -35.45 21.27
C PRO A 11 24.27 -34.72 20.98
N GLY A 12 24.20 -33.63 20.19
CA GLY A 12 25.34 -32.78 19.89
C GLY A 12 25.79 -31.96 21.12
N LYS A 13 27.11 -31.85 21.33
CA LYS A 13 27.67 -31.04 22.42
C LYS A 13 27.74 -29.56 22.03
N VAL A 14 27.09 -28.70 22.81
CA VAL A 14 27.31 -27.24 22.75
C VAL A 14 28.52 -26.90 23.63
N ALA A 15 29.50 -26.18 23.08
CA ALA A 15 30.73 -25.81 23.79
C ALA A 15 30.61 -24.40 24.41
N HIS A 16 30.61 -24.32 25.74
CA HIS A 16 30.73 -23.04 26.45
C HIS A 16 32.17 -22.51 26.38
N LEU A 17 32.36 -21.31 25.82
CA LEU A 17 33.62 -20.56 25.90
C LEU A 17 33.63 -19.66 27.14
N GLN A 18 34.15 -20.17 28.26
CA GLN A 18 34.51 -19.35 29.42
C GLN A 18 35.93 -18.80 29.24
N GLN A 19 36.06 -17.48 29.04
CA GLN A 19 37.37 -16.81 29.00
C GLN A 19 37.84 -16.47 30.42
N ALA A 20 38.67 -17.35 31.00
CA ALA A 20 39.30 -17.10 32.28
C ALA A 20 40.46 -16.10 32.14
N TRP A 21 40.35 -14.93 32.77
CA TRP A 21 41.45 -13.96 32.87
C TRP A 21 42.44 -14.39 33.95
N THR A 22 43.67 -14.71 33.55
CA THR A 22 44.72 -15.16 34.46
C THR A 22 45.47 -13.97 35.08
N ALA A 23 45.38 -13.83 36.40
CA ALA A 23 46.10 -12.81 37.14
C ALA A 23 47.63 -13.03 37.07
N ARG A 24 48.38 -12.01 36.64
CA ARG A 24 49.85 -12.03 36.68
C ARG A 24 50.37 -11.59 38.05
N PRO A 25 51.24 -12.36 38.73
CA PRO A 25 51.82 -11.95 40.00
C PRO A 25 52.84 -10.83 39.80
N TRP A 26 52.73 -9.76 40.60
CA TRP A 26 53.72 -8.68 40.66
C TRP A 26 54.87 -9.06 41.62
N ARG A 27 56.11 -8.72 41.26
CA ARG A 27 57.27 -8.92 42.15
C ARG A 27 57.43 -7.72 43.10
N PRO A 28 57.72 -7.92 44.39
CA PRO A 28 58.13 -6.84 45.28
C PRO A 28 59.59 -6.46 45.02
N THR A 29 59.89 -5.16 44.98
CA THR A 29 61.26 -4.62 44.93
C THR A 29 61.38 -3.37 45.80
N GLY A 30 62.40 -3.32 46.65
CA GLY A 30 62.86 -2.08 47.29
C GLY A 30 62.13 -1.66 48.56
N MET A 31 62.50 -2.25 49.70
CA MET A 31 62.44 -1.50 50.96
C MET A 31 63.53 -0.41 50.92
N SER A 32 63.15 0.85 51.10
CA SER A 32 64.07 1.88 51.59
C SER A 32 63.32 2.79 52.55
N SER A 33 63.72 2.75 53.83
CA SER A 33 63.09 3.52 54.90
C SER A 33 63.85 4.83 55.12
N SER A 34 63.24 5.96 54.78
CA SER A 34 63.83 7.29 54.99
C SER A 34 62.88 8.18 55.79
N SER A 35 63.28 8.44 57.03
CA SER A 35 62.92 9.56 57.92
C SER A 35 61.78 10.52 57.52
N ALA A 36 60.75 10.52 58.38
CA ALA A 36 59.78 11.56 58.66
C ALA A 36 60.02 12.99 58.11
N SER A 37 58.97 13.55 57.52
CA SER A 37 58.71 15.00 57.49
C SER A 37 57.28 15.27 57.98
N SER A 38 57.15 15.97 59.10
CA SER A 38 55.86 16.41 59.66
C SER A 38 55.65 17.89 59.35
N SER A 39 54.86 18.20 58.31
CA SER A 39 54.52 19.59 57.97
C SER A 39 53.13 19.67 57.35
N THR A 40 52.23 20.39 58.05
CA THR A 40 51.07 21.10 57.51
C THR A 40 50.14 20.36 56.54
N PHE A 41 48.94 20.03 57.03
CA PHE A 41 47.74 20.02 56.18
C PHE A 41 47.61 21.38 55.48
N ASP A 42 47.64 21.40 54.14
CA ASP A 42 46.97 22.45 53.37
C ASP A 42 45.61 21.92 52.89
N SER A 43 44.54 22.61 53.25
CA SER A 43 43.16 22.18 52.97
C SER A 43 42.67 22.82 51.67
N THR A 44 43.30 22.44 50.56
CA THR A 44 42.80 22.72 49.21
C THR A 44 41.51 21.92 48.98
N ARG A 45 40.38 22.49 49.40
CA ARG A 45 39.05 21.88 49.32
C ARG A 45 38.71 21.49 47.89
N GLY A 46 38.68 20.18 47.60
CA GLY A 46 38.32 19.62 46.30
C GLY A 46 36.83 19.76 45.95
N HIS A 47 36.33 20.98 45.82
CA HIS A 47 34.93 21.31 45.49
C HIS A 47 34.57 21.05 44.00
N ILE A 48 35.04 19.96 43.40
CA ILE A 48 34.69 19.55 42.03
C ILE A 48 34.40 18.04 42.00
N ARG A 49 33.11 17.67 42.00
CA ARG A 49 32.57 16.37 41.53
C ARG A 49 31.04 16.21 41.57
N ALA A 50 30.30 17.07 42.27
CA ALA A 50 28.84 16.95 42.41
C ALA A 50 28.01 17.92 41.53
N GLN A 51 28.59 19.03 41.06
CA GLN A 51 27.86 20.13 40.42
C GLN A 51 26.99 19.68 39.23
N GLY A 52 27.54 18.92 38.28
CA GLY A 52 26.80 18.45 37.11
C GLY A 52 25.61 17.52 37.43
N MET A 53 25.60 16.83 38.58
CA MET A 53 24.44 16.06 39.02
C MET A 53 23.32 16.97 39.52
N VAL A 54 23.65 18.08 40.19
CA VAL A 54 22.67 19.07 40.67
C VAL A 54 22.08 19.87 39.50
N GLU A 55 22.91 20.29 38.55
CA GLU A 55 22.46 20.98 37.33
C GLU A 55 21.52 20.08 36.51
N PHE A 56 21.89 18.80 36.30
CA PHE A 56 21.02 17.84 35.63
C PHE A 56 19.71 17.58 36.40
N ALA A 57 19.76 17.44 37.73
CA ALA A 57 18.56 17.23 38.56
C ALA A 57 17.59 18.42 38.58
N LEU A 58 18.08 19.65 38.32
CA LEU A 58 17.24 20.84 38.18
C LEU A 58 16.68 21.01 36.75
N ILE A 59 17.44 20.63 35.73
CA ILE A 59 17.01 20.71 34.32
C ILE A 59 15.99 19.61 33.98
N LEU A 60 16.18 18.39 34.49
CA LEU A 60 15.36 17.22 34.13
C LEU A 60 13.84 17.40 34.38
N PRO A 61 13.37 17.95 35.51
CA PRO A 61 11.94 18.21 35.72
C PRO A 61 11.35 19.20 34.69
N VAL A 62 12.10 20.25 34.33
CA VAL A 62 11.67 21.27 33.35
C VAL A 62 11.63 20.67 31.94
N LEU A 63 12.66 19.90 31.58
CA LEU A 63 12.76 19.19 30.31
C LEU A 63 11.61 18.19 30.15
N LEU A 64 11.31 17.39 31.18
CA LEU A 64 10.19 16.45 31.18
C LEU A 64 8.85 17.18 31.04
N LEU A 65 8.62 18.28 31.78
CA LEU A 65 7.41 19.09 31.65
C LEU A 65 7.25 19.62 30.22
N THR A 66 8.32 20.12 29.61
CA THR A 66 8.29 20.62 28.22
C THR A 66 7.98 19.49 27.23
N ILE A 67 8.58 18.32 27.39
CA ILE A 67 8.30 17.14 26.56
C ILE A 67 6.85 16.69 26.72
N PHE A 68 6.33 16.63 27.94
CA PHE A 68 4.93 16.28 28.21
C PHE A 68 3.94 17.26 27.58
N VAL A 69 4.19 18.57 27.66
CA VAL A 69 3.36 19.59 26.99
C VAL A 69 3.39 19.45 25.47
N ILE A 70 4.56 19.19 24.88
CA ILE A 70 4.69 18.96 23.43
C ILE A 70 3.93 17.71 22.99
N ILE A 71 4.02 16.61 23.75
CA ILE A 71 3.30 15.35 23.46
C ILE A 71 1.78 15.56 23.59
N GLU A 72 1.32 16.24 24.65
CA GLU A 72 -0.11 16.47 24.86
C GLU A 72 -0.70 17.36 23.76
N LEU A 73 -0.02 18.47 23.40
CA LEU A 73 -0.43 19.34 22.30
C LEU A 73 -0.45 18.61 20.95
N ALA A 74 0.52 17.73 20.69
CA ALA A 74 0.54 16.90 19.48
C ALA A 74 -0.64 15.91 19.44
N ARG A 75 -0.99 15.28 20.57
CA ARG A 75 -2.16 14.40 20.70
C ARG A 75 -3.47 15.16 20.49
N VAL A 76 -3.60 16.35 21.07
CA VAL A 76 -4.77 17.23 20.92
C VAL A 76 -4.94 17.69 19.47
N LEU A 77 -3.87 18.18 18.83
CA LEU A 77 -3.91 18.59 17.42
C LEU A 77 -4.23 17.40 16.49
N PHE A 78 -3.69 16.22 16.77
CA PHE A 78 -4.03 15.01 16.04
C PHE A 78 -5.52 14.64 16.19
N ALA A 79 -6.06 14.72 17.41
CA ALA A 79 -7.48 14.45 17.66
C ALA A 79 -8.39 15.47 16.96
N TRP A 80 -8.06 16.77 16.98
CA TRP A 80 -8.75 17.80 16.21
C TRP A 80 -8.80 17.46 14.72
N LEU A 81 -7.65 17.10 14.13
CA LEU A 81 -7.55 16.73 12.72
C LEU A 81 -8.34 15.44 12.39
N ALA A 82 -8.39 14.47 13.30
CA ALA A 82 -9.19 13.26 13.12
C ALA A 82 -10.70 13.56 13.18
N VAL A 83 -11.13 14.41 14.12
CA VAL A 83 -12.53 14.88 14.28
C VAL A 83 -13.01 15.63 13.03
N GLU A 84 -12.21 16.59 12.54
CA GLU A 84 -12.47 17.34 11.31
C GLU A 84 -12.50 16.47 10.05
N ASN A 85 -11.59 15.48 9.94
CA ASN A 85 -11.63 14.52 8.83
C ASN A 85 -12.84 13.60 8.93
N GLY A 86 -13.22 13.15 10.13
CA GLY A 86 -14.44 12.38 10.38
C GLY A 86 -15.67 13.05 9.80
N ALA A 87 -15.98 14.28 10.24
CA ALA A 87 -17.12 15.05 9.72
C ALA A 87 -17.05 15.25 8.20
N ARG A 88 -15.84 15.44 7.62
CA ARG A 88 -15.63 15.56 6.18
C ARG A 88 -15.90 14.26 5.41
N PHE A 89 -15.56 13.09 5.95
CA PHE A 89 -15.90 11.79 5.34
C PHE A 89 -17.39 11.48 5.51
N GLY A 90 -17.96 11.78 6.67
CA GLY A 90 -19.38 11.64 6.97
C GLY A 90 -20.26 12.41 5.99
N VAL A 91 -20.05 13.73 5.85
CA VAL A 91 -20.85 14.55 4.94
C VAL A 91 -20.68 14.11 3.48
N ARG A 92 -19.48 13.68 3.07
CA ARG A 92 -19.21 13.17 1.71
C ARG A 92 -19.95 11.88 1.39
N TYR A 93 -20.24 11.06 2.39
CA TYR A 93 -21.10 9.89 2.24
C TYR A 93 -22.58 10.31 2.29
N ALA A 94 -22.97 11.16 3.24
CA ALA A 94 -24.35 11.62 3.40
C ALA A 94 -24.94 12.26 2.13
N ILE A 95 -24.14 13.05 1.39
CA ILE A 95 -24.60 13.71 0.16
C ILE A 95 -24.90 12.74 -1.00
N THR A 96 -24.37 11.52 -1.03
CA THR A 96 -24.64 10.62 -2.17
C THR A 96 -26.06 10.05 -2.15
N GLY A 97 -26.73 10.11 -0.99
CA GLY A 97 -28.01 9.42 -0.76
C GLY A 97 -27.86 7.90 -0.53
N ASP A 98 -26.65 7.36 -0.56
CA ASP A 98 -26.35 5.93 -0.49
C ASP A 98 -26.46 5.35 0.95
N PHE A 99 -26.63 4.02 1.05
CA PHE A 99 -26.58 3.27 2.31
C PHE A 99 -25.85 1.93 2.14
N ASP A 100 -25.23 1.46 3.21
CA ASP A 100 -24.67 0.11 3.29
C ASP A 100 -25.83 -0.91 3.46
N PRO A 101 -26.06 -1.84 2.50
CA PRO A 101 -27.17 -2.78 2.59
C PRO A 101 -27.11 -3.72 3.81
N ALA A 102 -25.95 -3.86 4.46
CA ALA A 102 -25.87 -4.58 5.73
C ALA A 102 -26.65 -3.89 6.85
N GLN A 103 -26.80 -2.55 6.83
CA GLN A 103 -27.58 -1.82 7.83
C GLN A 103 -29.08 -2.16 7.75
N CYS A 104 -29.60 -2.41 6.54
CA CYS A 104 -30.97 -2.94 6.38
C CYS A 104 -31.14 -4.27 7.14
N ILE A 105 -30.17 -5.17 7.01
CA ILE A 105 -30.20 -6.50 7.66
C ILE A 105 -30.10 -6.35 9.18
N THR A 106 -29.25 -5.44 9.66
CA THR A 106 -29.09 -5.14 11.10
C THR A 106 -30.34 -4.50 11.72
N LEU A 107 -31.00 -3.55 11.04
CA LEU A 107 -32.15 -2.82 11.56
C LEU A 107 -33.49 -3.57 11.37
N TYR A 108 -33.66 -4.28 10.26
CA TYR A 108 -34.96 -4.81 9.82
C TYR A 108 -34.95 -6.33 9.57
N GLY A 109 -33.83 -7.03 9.78
CA GLY A 109 -33.71 -8.48 9.61
C GLY A 109 -33.68 -8.96 8.15
N GLY A 110 -33.55 -8.06 7.18
CA GLY A 110 -33.53 -8.38 5.75
C GLY A 110 -33.13 -7.17 4.89
N PRO A 111 -33.16 -7.29 3.55
CA PRO A 111 -32.96 -6.13 2.67
C PRO A 111 -34.06 -5.09 2.90
N CYS A 112 -33.73 -3.80 2.72
CA CYS A 112 -34.73 -2.73 2.76
C CYS A 112 -35.76 -2.95 1.64
N ALA A 113 -37.05 -2.80 1.97
CA ALA A 113 -38.17 -3.03 1.05
C ALA A 113 -39.04 -1.79 0.85
N THR A 114 -38.70 -0.67 1.50
CA THR A 114 -39.42 0.61 1.46
C THR A 114 -38.43 1.76 1.62
N GLU A 115 -38.72 2.91 1.00
CA GLU A 115 -37.90 4.14 1.09
C GLU A 115 -37.66 4.56 2.56
N SER A 116 -38.63 4.30 3.46
CA SER A 116 -38.49 4.58 4.90
C SER A 116 -37.48 3.68 5.62
N GLN A 117 -37.23 2.46 5.14
CA GLN A 117 -36.17 1.60 5.65
C GLN A 117 -34.82 1.99 5.07
N GLU A 118 -34.79 2.44 3.81
CA GLU A 118 -33.58 2.95 3.17
C GLU A 118 -33.09 4.22 3.89
N ASP A 119 -33.97 5.20 4.12
CA ASP A 119 -33.65 6.40 4.93
C ASP A 119 -33.20 6.06 6.36
N GLY A 120 -33.80 5.04 6.99
CA GLY A 120 -33.37 4.54 8.30
C GLY A 120 -32.00 3.85 8.28
N ALA A 121 -31.65 3.16 7.19
CA ALA A 121 -30.34 2.54 6.99
C ALA A 121 -29.24 3.57 6.63
N ARG A 122 -29.60 4.72 6.05
CA ARG A 122 -28.67 5.81 5.71
C ARG A 122 -27.99 6.42 6.94
N ILE A 123 -28.70 6.62 8.06
CA ILE A 123 -28.14 7.21 9.29
C ILE A 123 -26.92 6.42 9.81
N PRO A 124 -27.02 5.12 10.17
CA PRO A 124 -25.86 4.35 10.64
C PRO A 124 -24.81 4.11 9.54
N SER A 125 -25.17 4.19 8.26
CA SER A 125 -24.20 4.17 7.16
C SER A 125 -23.33 5.45 7.16
N ILE A 126 -23.94 6.62 7.39
CA ILE A 126 -23.25 7.90 7.57
C ILE A 126 -22.42 7.88 8.85
N GLU A 127 -22.95 7.40 9.98
CA GLU A 127 -22.16 7.22 11.22
C GLU A 127 -20.91 6.37 10.97
N LYS A 128 -21.07 5.22 10.31
CA LYS A 128 -19.99 4.28 9.96
C LYS A 128 -18.93 4.94 9.06
N ALA A 129 -19.34 5.70 8.06
CA ALA A 129 -18.43 6.47 7.20
C ALA A 129 -17.68 7.58 7.98
N THR A 130 -18.39 8.31 8.85
CA THR A 130 -17.83 9.36 9.71
C THR A 130 -16.81 8.77 10.70
N ARG A 131 -17.17 7.65 11.34
CA ARG A 131 -16.35 6.88 12.27
C ARG A 131 -15.10 6.31 11.60
N ALA A 132 -15.19 5.88 10.33
CA ALA A 132 -14.06 5.44 9.53
C ALA A 132 -13.13 6.59 9.10
N GLY A 133 -13.67 7.80 8.87
CA GLY A 133 -12.87 9.00 8.60
C GLY A 133 -12.11 9.53 9.84
N ALA A 134 -12.71 9.40 11.02
CA ALA A 134 -12.09 9.74 12.30
C ALA A 134 -11.12 8.65 12.78
N VAL A 135 -10.01 8.47 12.04
CA VAL A 135 -8.98 7.46 12.30
C VAL A 135 -8.15 7.75 13.57
N ALA A 136 -7.67 6.67 14.20
CA ALA A 136 -6.60 6.67 15.22
C ALA A 136 -6.79 7.54 16.48
N ILE A 137 -8.01 8.01 16.76
CA ILE A 137 -8.41 8.50 18.09
C ILE A 137 -8.96 7.36 18.95
N LEU A 138 -8.73 7.44 20.27
CA LEU A 138 -9.19 6.46 21.26
C LEU A 138 -10.65 6.75 21.60
N LYS A 139 -11.57 5.99 20.99
CA LYS A 139 -13.02 6.04 21.22
C LYS A 139 -13.39 4.90 22.17
N ASP A 140 -14.34 5.15 23.08
CA ASP A 140 -14.95 4.11 23.89
C ASP A 140 -16.45 4.05 23.60
N ASP A 141 -16.87 3.02 22.88
CA ASP A 141 -18.28 2.82 22.48
C ASP A 141 -19.19 2.38 23.64
N SER A 142 -18.65 2.24 24.86
CA SER A 142 -19.45 2.10 26.09
C SER A 142 -19.76 3.44 26.77
N VAL A 143 -19.10 4.54 26.35
CA VAL A 143 -19.24 5.87 26.95
C VAL A 143 -20.26 6.71 26.17
N SER A 144 -21.44 6.89 26.75
CA SER A 144 -22.55 7.69 26.19
C SER A 144 -22.77 9.05 26.88
N VAL A 145 -21.97 9.38 27.89
CA VAL A 145 -22.06 10.64 28.64
C VAL A 145 -21.09 11.66 28.05
N VAL A 146 -21.61 12.78 27.57
CA VAL A 146 -20.79 13.88 27.04
C VAL A 146 -19.85 14.39 28.12
N GLY A 147 -18.59 14.64 27.77
CA GLY A 147 -17.57 15.04 28.73
C GLY A 147 -16.95 13.88 29.51
N GLU A 148 -17.22 12.61 29.20
CA GLU A 148 -16.42 11.48 29.72
C GLU A 148 -15.29 11.09 28.75
N PRO A 149 -14.08 10.73 29.22
CA PRO A 149 -12.93 10.54 28.34
C PRO A 149 -13.13 9.39 27.34
N GLY A 150 -13.01 9.67 26.05
CA GLY A 150 -13.26 8.70 24.99
C GLY A 150 -14.70 8.67 24.46
N PHE A 151 -15.62 9.47 25.03
CA PHE A 151 -16.94 9.73 24.44
C PHE A 151 -16.81 10.12 22.97
N PHE A 152 -17.59 9.49 22.10
CA PHE A 152 -17.60 9.72 20.67
C PHE A 152 -19.03 9.62 20.12
N GLN A 153 -19.60 10.73 19.68
CA GLN A 153 -20.91 10.78 19.02
C GLN A 153 -20.80 11.35 17.62
N VAL A 154 -21.59 10.80 16.71
CA VAL A 154 -21.94 11.40 15.41
C VAL A 154 -23.42 11.77 15.47
N THR A 155 -23.79 12.87 14.82
CA THR A 155 -25.15 13.39 14.70
C THR A 155 -25.43 13.70 13.24
N VAL A 156 -26.54 13.21 12.72
CA VAL A 156 -26.98 13.40 11.33
C VAL A 156 -28.37 14.06 11.32
N CYS A 157 -28.42 15.36 11.01
CA CYS A 157 -29.68 16.08 10.82
C CYS A 157 -29.80 16.60 9.38
N SER A 158 -30.97 17.07 8.99
CA SER A 158 -31.20 17.67 7.69
C SER A 158 -31.99 18.98 7.77
N SER A 159 -32.20 19.63 6.61
CA SER A 159 -33.15 20.73 6.43
C SER A 159 -34.59 20.27 6.14
N ARG A 160 -34.88 18.97 6.25
CA ARG A 160 -36.20 18.40 5.96
C ARG A 160 -37.25 19.05 6.88
N THR A 161 -38.41 19.36 6.34
CA THR A 161 -39.44 20.12 7.08
C THR A 161 -39.87 19.40 8.36
N GLY A 162 -39.63 20.03 9.51
CA GLY A 162 -39.91 19.46 10.83
C GLY A 162 -38.68 18.94 11.59
N VAL A 163 -37.50 18.89 10.94
CA VAL A 163 -36.22 18.58 11.57
C VAL A 163 -35.49 19.87 11.95
N ALA A 164 -34.88 19.92 13.13
CA ALA A 164 -34.03 21.01 13.58
C ALA A 164 -32.70 20.49 14.15
N PHE A 165 -31.58 20.98 13.62
CA PHE A 165 -30.24 20.77 14.17
C PHE A 165 -30.00 21.69 15.37
N LEU A 166 -29.70 21.09 16.52
CA LEU A 166 -29.16 21.78 17.69
C LEU A 166 -27.62 21.58 17.69
N PRO A 167 -26.82 22.65 17.53
CA PRO A 167 -25.37 22.53 17.61
C PRO A 167 -24.94 22.19 19.04
N GLY A 168 -23.85 21.42 19.16
CA GLY A 168 -23.15 21.22 20.42
C GLY A 168 -22.29 22.42 20.80
N ASP A 169 -22.02 22.58 22.09
CA ASP A 169 -21.19 23.64 22.66
C ASP A 169 -19.87 23.05 23.21
N PRO A 170 -18.68 23.53 22.79
CA PRO A 170 -17.40 23.07 23.30
C PRO A 170 -16.98 23.72 24.63
N ASP A 171 -17.52 24.89 24.97
CA ASP A 171 -17.28 25.58 26.26
C ASP A 171 -18.20 25.02 27.36
N VAL A 172 -19.38 24.53 26.99
CA VAL A 172 -20.30 23.77 27.85
C VAL A 172 -20.52 22.39 27.24
N PRO A 173 -19.71 21.36 27.59
CA PRO A 173 -19.52 20.13 26.80
C PRO A 173 -20.84 19.40 26.55
N THR A 174 -21.40 19.64 25.36
CA THR A 174 -22.70 19.14 24.92
C THR A 174 -22.58 18.72 23.47
N ALA A 175 -22.99 17.49 23.17
CA ALA A 175 -23.02 16.99 21.80
C ALA A 175 -24.18 17.64 21.03
N SER A 176 -24.03 17.71 19.71
CA SER A 176 -25.12 18.08 18.81
C SER A 176 -26.28 17.09 18.89
N SER A 177 -27.49 17.54 18.52
CA SER A 177 -28.67 16.67 18.43
C SER A 177 -29.65 17.16 17.36
N CYS A 178 -30.56 16.27 16.97
CA CYS A 178 -31.66 16.56 16.05
C CYS A 178 -32.99 16.49 16.78
N VAL A 179 -33.88 17.46 16.55
CA VAL A 179 -35.26 17.45 17.05
C VAL A 179 -36.21 17.25 15.86
N PRO A 180 -37.19 16.31 15.92
CA PRO A 180 -37.47 15.39 17.02
C PRO A 180 -36.59 14.13 17.05
N VAL A 181 -35.88 13.82 15.97
CA VAL A 181 -35.00 12.65 15.79
C VAL A 181 -33.99 12.94 14.68
N GLU A 182 -32.95 12.12 14.57
CA GLU A 182 -31.97 12.18 13.47
C GLU A 182 -32.60 11.87 12.11
N ASP A 183 -32.09 12.52 11.05
CA ASP A 183 -32.64 12.45 9.70
C ASP A 183 -31.54 12.68 8.66
N ALA A 184 -31.39 11.74 7.72
CA ALA A 184 -30.35 11.77 6.69
C ALA A 184 -30.61 12.74 5.51
N GLY A 185 -31.77 13.41 5.46
CA GLY A 185 -32.18 14.31 4.39
C GLY A 185 -32.56 13.60 3.09
N GLY A 186 -33.65 14.02 2.43
CA GLY A 186 -34.04 13.51 1.12
C GLY A 186 -33.24 14.15 -0.02
N PRO A 187 -33.42 13.69 -1.28
CA PRO A 187 -32.75 14.27 -2.44
C PRO A 187 -33.01 15.79 -2.59
N GLY A 188 -31.98 16.61 -2.37
CA GLY A 188 -32.04 18.07 -2.35
C GLY A 188 -32.17 18.71 -0.96
N ASP A 189 -32.38 17.95 0.10
CA ASP A 189 -32.24 18.47 1.47
C ASP A 189 -30.76 18.75 1.77
N ARG A 190 -30.49 19.78 2.58
CA ARG A 190 -29.19 20.05 3.16
C ARG A 190 -28.98 19.16 4.38
N VAL A 191 -28.11 18.16 4.28
CA VAL A 191 -27.69 17.30 5.39
C VAL A 191 -26.53 17.94 6.16
N VAL A 192 -26.55 17.78 7.48
CA VAL A 192 -25.58 18.28 8.44
C VAL A 192 -25.05 17.07 9.22
N VAL A 193 -23.75 16.79 9.08
CA VAL A 193 -23.05 15.77 9.86
C VAL A 193 -22.16 16.47 10.87
N SER A 194 -22.44 16.23 12.14
CA SER A 194 -21.68 16.74 13.28
C SER A 194 -21.02 15.58 14.02
N LEU A 195 -19.81 15.80 14.55
CA LEU A 195 -19.07 14.82 15.33
C LEU A 195 -18.55 15.50 16.60
N ALA A 196 -18.80 14.86 17.74
CA ALA A 196 -18.33 15.29 19.06
C ALA A 196 -17.42 14.21 19.67
N PHE A 197 -16.31 14.61 20.27
CA PHE A 197 -15.32 13.71 20.88
C PHE A 197 -14.63 14.33 22.09
N ASP A 198 -14.56 13.61 23.21
CA ASP A 198 -13.87 14.08 24.42
C ASP A 198 -12.48 13.45 24.56
N HIS A 199 -11.44 14.27 24.36
CA HIS A 199 -10.06 13.78 24.25
C HIS A 199 -9.46 13.38 25.61
N PRO A 200 -8.99 12.12 25.79
CA PRO A 200 -8.34 11.69 27.02
C PRO A 200 -6.91 12.25 27.14
N LEU A 201 -6.71 13.23 28.02
CA LEU A 201 -5.40 13.77 28.39
C LEU A 201 -4.60 12.76 29.22
N ILE A 202 -3.27 12.75 29.08
CA ILE A 202 -2.35 11.88 29.83
C ILE A 202 -1.73 12.62 31.02
N THR A 203 -1.57 13.93 30.93
CA THR A 203 -0.73 14.72 31.84
C THR A 203 -1.54 15.33 32.99
N PRO A 204 -1.24 14.99 34.27
CA PRO A 204 -2.08 15.40 35.40
C PRO A 204 -2.07 16.91 35.67
N PHE A 205 -1.01 17.62 35.24
CA PHE A 205 -0.95 19.08 35.31
C PHE A 205 -1.92 19.76 34.34
N VAL A 206 -2.08 19.23 33.12
CA VAL A 206 -3.03 19.79 32.15
C VAL A 206 -4.45 19.41 32.54
N SER A 207 -4.70 18.16 32.96
CA SER A 207 -6.04 17.73 33.42
C SER A 207 -6.50 18.37 34.74
N THR A 208 -5.62 19.08 35.47
CA THR A 208 -6.02 19.89 36.64
C THR A 208 -6.56 21.25 36.22
N LEU A 209 -6.08 21.79 35.09
CA LEU A 209 -6.53 23.08 34.55
C LEU A 209 -7.69 22.90 33.57
N TRP A 210 -7.55 21.97 32.63
CA TRP A 210 -8.49 21.65 31.55
C TRP A 210 -8.89 20.17 31.70
N PRO A 211 -9.86 19.83 32.57
CA PRO A 211 -10.09 18.45 32.99
C PRO A 211 -10.63 17.50 31.91
N LYS A 212 -11.25 18.05 30.86
CA LYS A 212 -11.57 17.39 29.59
C LYS A 212 -11.38 18.41 28.47
N LEU A 213 -11.21 17.94 27.23
CA LEU A 213 -11.21 18.79 26.05
C LEU A 213 -12.26 18.24 25.07
N HIS A 214 -13.39 18.95 24.97
CA HIS A 214 -14.47 18.61 24.06
C HIS A 214 -14.14 19.12 22.65
N LEU A 215 -14.17 18.23 21.66
CA LEU A 215 -13.81 18.51 20.28
C LEU A 215 -15.02 18.28 19.36
N THR A 216 -15.52 19.35 18.74
CA THR A 216 -16.66 19.32 17.82
C THR A 216 -16.26 19.68 16.40
N ALA A 217 -16.68 18.91 15.41
CA ALA A 217 -16.60 19.26 13.99
C ALA A 217 -17.93 19.05 13.28
N THR A 218 -18.46 20.11 12.67
CA THR A 218 -19.69 20.08 11.88
C THR A 218 -19.36 20.32 10.41
N ARG A 219 -19.99 19.56 9.50
CA ARG A 219 -19.96 19.81 8.05
C ARG A 219 -21.35 19.62 7.44
N GLU A 220 -21.64 20.39 6.42
CA GLU A 220 -22.92 20.38 5.71
C GLU A 220 -22.72 20.22 4.20
N GLY A 221 -23.75 19.67 3.55
CA GLY A 221 -23.81 19.45 2.11
C GLY A 221 -25.26 19.24 1.67
N ILE A 222 -25.50 19.19 0.36
CA ILE A 222 -26.84 18.94 -0.21
C ILE A 222 -26.86 17.51 -0.74
N VAL A 223 -27.89 16.74 -0.41
CA VAL A 223 -28.06 15.37 -0.92
C VAL A 223 -28.37 15.40 -2.41
N GLU A 224 -27.64 14.61 -3.20
CA GLU A 224 -27.71 14.58 -4.65
C GLU A 224 -29.11 14.19 -5.16
N GLN A 225 -29.55 14.84 -6.24
CA GLN A 225 -30.89 14.63 -6.82
C GLN A 225 -30.92 13.63 -7.99
N PHE A 226 -29.81 12.95 -8.26
CA PHE A 226 -29.67 12.03 -9.39
C PHE A 226 -30.41 10.71 -9.17
N ARG A 227 -31.74 10.74 -9.35
CA ARG A 227 -32.50 9.55 -9.77
C ARG A 227 -31.78 8.90 -10.95
N THR A 228 -31.73 7.56 -10.93
CA THR A 228 -31.07 6.76 -11.96
C THR A 228 -31.37 7.27 -13.37
N ALA A 229 -30.32 7.38 -14.20
CA ALA A 229 -30.44 7.74 -15.60
C ALA A 229 -31.10 6.57 -16.38
N ARG A 230 -32.41 6.42 -16.20
CA ARG A 230 -33.21 5.40 -16.87
C ARG A 230 -33.08 5.61 -18.37
N VAL A 231 -32.43 4.67 -19.04
CA VAL A 231 -32.28 4.65 -20.49
C VAL A 231 -33.67 4.49 -21.12
N ILE A 232 -34.31 5.61 -21.41
CA ILE A 232 -35.44 5.67 -22.34
C ILE A 232 -34.82 5.45 -23.71
N GLY A 233 -35.01 4.23 -24.26
CA GLY A 233 -34.64 3.94 -25.64
C GLY A 233 -35.44 4.84 -26.58
N LEU A 234 -34.80 5.92 -27.03
CA LEU A 234 -35.37 6.83 -28.01
C LEU A 234 -35.58 6.06 -29.33
N PRO A 235 -36.82 5.98 -29.87
CA PRO A 235 -37.04 5.33 -31.15
C PRO A 235 -36.31 6.11 -32.24
N ALA A 236 -35.49 5.42 -33.03
CA ALA A 236 -34.73 6.02 -34.11
C ALA A 236 -35.63 6.36 -35.31
N THR A 237 -36.32 7.51 -35.24
CA THR A 237 -36.61 8.45 -36.35
C THR A 237 -37.49 9.59 -35.79
N ALA A 238 -36.90 10.77 -35.64
CA ALA A 238 -37.64 12.02 -35.41
C ALA A 238 -37.01 13.13 -36.25
N ALA A 239 -37.68 13.53 -37.34
CA ALA A 239 -37.22 14.63 -38.18
C ALA A 239 -37.42 15.97 -37.44
N GLY A 240 -36.32 16.63 -37.06
CA GLY A 240 -36.37 17.92 -36.37
C GLY A 240 -36.88 19.04 -37.29
N PRO A 241 -37.88 19.86 -36.88
CA PRO A 241 -38.25 21.05 -37.61
C PRO A 241 -37.14 22.11 -37.53
N SER A 242 -36.95 22.87 -38.61
CA SER A 242 -35.92 23.92 -38.70
C SER A 242 -36.23 25.10 -37.75
N PRO A 243 -35.23 25.64 -37.02
CA PRO A 243 -35.44 26.77 -36.12
C PRO A 243 -35.55 28.10 -36.89
N THR A 244 -36.79 28.57 -37.10
CA THR A 244 -37.04 29.95 -37.53
C THR A 244 -36.81 30.92 -36.35
N PRO A 245 -35.95 31.95 -36.48
CA PRO A 245 -35.73 32.92 -35.42
C PRO A 245 -36.97 33.81 -35.23
N SER A 246 -37.49 33.87 -33.99
CA SER A 246 -38.55 34.79 -33.59
C SER A 246 -37.99 35.92 -32.72
N ASN A 247 -38.50 37.14 -32.90
CA ASN A 247 -38.08 38.34 -32.17
C ASN A 247 -39.10 38.71 -31.08
N THR A 248 -38.67 39.61 -30.15
CA THR A 248 -39.51 40.35 -29.15
C THR A 248 -39.75 39.58 -27.82
N PRO A 249 -39.79 40.24 -26.63
CA PRO A 249 -39.61 41.67 -26.33
C PRO A 249 -38.40 42.05 -25.45
N THR A 250 -38.16 43.36 -25.43
CA THR A 250 -37.38 44.20 -24.49
C THR A 250 -37.28 43.73 -23.03
N ALA A 251 -36.10 43.87 -22.43
CA ALA A 251 -35.88 43.69 -20.99
C ALA A 251 -36.15 44.98 -20.17
N THR A 252 -36.81 44.84 -19.02
CA THR A 252 -37.03 45.93 -18.04
C THR A 252 -35.79 46.16 -17.18
N SER A 253 -35.39 47.41 -16.99
CA SER A 253 -34.26 47.79 -16.13
C SER A 253 -34.67 47.87 -14.65
N THR A 254 -34.15 46.97 -13.80
CA THR A 254 -34.41 46.96 -12.36
C THR A 254 -33.14 46.73 -11.54
N ALA A 255 -32.89 47.65 -10.59
CA ALA A 255 -31.99 47.57 -9.42
C ALA A 255 -30.48 47.30 -9.61
N THR A 256 -29.68 48.12 -8.93
CA THR A 256 -28.21 48.06 -8.81
C THR A 256 -27.73 46.77 -8.13
N PRO A 257 -26.67 46.09 -8.63
CA PRO A 257 -26.10 44.94 -7.94
C PRO A 257 -25.37 45.36 -6.65
N SER A 258 -25.65 44.65 -5.56
CA SER A 258 -24.76 44.65 -4.38
C SER A 258 -23.47 43.89 -4.69
N LYS A 259 -22.42 44.09 -3.89
CA LYS A 259 -21.14 43.39 -4.05
C LYS A 259 -21.26 41.95 -3.53
N THR A 260 -21.69 41.04 -4.40
CA THR A 260 -21.65 39.59 -4.18
C THR A 260 -20.21 39.15 -3.85
N PRO A 261 -19.98 38.29 -2.83
CA PRO A 261 -18.66 37.70 -2.62
C PRO A 261 -18.24 36.87 -3.82
N THR A 262 -16.93 36.82 -4.09
CA THR A 262 -16.35 36.04 -5.19
C THR A 262 -16.80 34.58 -5.09
N PRO A 263 -17.31 33.95 -6.17
CA PRO A 263 -17.62 32.53 -6.14
C PRO A 263 -16.35 31.74 -5.81
N SER A 264 -16.42 30.91 -4.76
CA SER A 264 -15.38 29.92 -4.50
C SER A 264 -15.29 29.00 -5.72
N ASN A 265 -14.08 28.57 -6.09
CA ASN A 265 -13.88 27.69 -7.22
C ASN A 265 -14.72 26.41 -7.03
N THR A 266 -15.71 26.22 -7.91
CA THR A 266 -16.41 24.94 -8.06
C THR A 266 -15.35 23.83 -8.15
N PRO A 267 -15.48 22.71 -7.41
CA PRO A 267 -14.54 21.61 -7.55
C PRO A 267 -14.57 21.14 -9.01
N THR A 268 -13.44 21.31 -9.71
CA THR A 268 -13.27 20.81 -11.08
C THR A 268 -13.68 19.33 -11.09
N PRO A 269 -14.59 18.89 -11.97
CA PRO A 269 -15.05 17.51 -11.96
C PRO A 269 -13.83 16.59 -12.14
N THR A 270 -13.66 15.67 -11.19
CA THR A 270 -12.57 14.68 -11.21
C THR A 270 -12.57 13.99 -12.58
N PRO A 271 -11.44 13.97 -13.31
CA PRO A 271 -11.43 13.50 -14.69
C PRO A 271 -11.89 12.05 -14.78
N THR A 272 -12.84 11.80 -15.69
CA THR A 272 -13.41 10.48 -15.97
C THR A 272 -12.31 9.42 -16.11
N PRO A 273 -12.32 8.36 -15.29
CA PRO A 273 -11.39 7.25 -15.43
C PRO A 273 -11.52 6.60 -16.80
N ARG A 274 -10.38 6.23 -17.38
CA ARG A 274 -10.28 5.55 -18.67
C ARG A 274 -9.71 4.16 -18.47
N CYS A 275 -10.38 3.14 -18.99
CA CYS A 275 -9.87 1.78 -18.92
C CYS A 275 -8.51 1.61 -19.65
N SER A 276 -8.20 2.44 -20.63
CA SER A 276 -6.88 2.47 -21.30
C SER A 276 -5.73 2.93 -20.38
N GLU A 277 -6.03 3.58 -19.25
CA GLU A 277 -5.05 4.08 -18.28
C GLU A 277 -4.89 3.15 -17.07
N ILE A 278 -5.65 2.03 -17.01
CA ILE A 278 -5.40 0.93 -16.06
C ILE A 278 -5.06 -0.35 -16.81
N TYR A 279 -3.80 -0.78 -16.68
CA TYR A 279 -3.25 -1.84 -17.54
C TYR A 279 -2.07 -2.55 -16.85
N ILE A 280 -1.80 -3.78 -17.29
CA ILE A 280 -0.56 -4.48 -16.96
C ILE A 280 0.52 -3.96 -17.91
N SER A 281 1.62 -3.42 -17.38
CA SER A 281 2.69 -2.82 -18.19
C SER A 281 3.81 -3.79 -18.57
N ASN A 282 3.89 -4.93 -17.90
CA ASN A 282 4.75 -6.06 -18.22
C ASN A 282 4.45 -7.27 -17.31
N MET A 283 4.51 -8.47 -17.88
CA MET A 283 4.45 -9.77 -17.19
C MET A 283 5.77 -10.55 -17.40
N TRP A 284 6.29 -11.23 -16.37
CA TRP A 284 7.58 -11.94 -16.43
C TRP A 284 7.74 -13.03 -15.35
N ILE A 285 8.64 -13.99 -15.59
CA ILE A 285 9.11 -14.95 -14.57
C ILE A 285 10.17 -14.29 -13.69
N SER A 286 10.01 -14.44 -12.38
CA SER A 286 10.97 -14.06 -11.34
C SER A 286 11.48 -15.32 -10.66
N GLY A 287 12.78 -15.62 -10.78
CA GLY A 287 13.34 -16.87 -10.25
C GLY A 287 13.07 -18.03 -11.19
N ARG A 288 12.32 -19.03 -10.70
CA ARG A 288 11.93 -20.28 -11.39
C ARG A 288 10.44 -20.60 -11.27
N ASP A 289 9.76 -19.83 -10.43
CA ASP A 289 8.72 -20.23 -9.50
C ASP A 289 7.68 -19.10 -9.38
N GLU A 290 8.10 -17.84 -9.32
CA GLU A 290 7.18 -16.71 -9.19
C GLU A 290 6.86 -16.03 -10.53
N ILE A 291 5.58 -15.97 -10.90
CA ILE A 291 5.07 -15.12 -11.99
C ILE A 291 4.74 -13.74 -11.43
N ARG A 292 5.26 -12.69 -12.07
CA ARG A 292 5.00 -11.30 -11.68
C ARG A 292 4.42 -10.49 -12.84
N ALA A 293 3.48 -9.60 -12.53
CA ALA A 293 2.92 -8.64 -13.47
C ALA A 293 2.81 -7.24 -12.82
N THR A 294 3.38 -6.20 -13.45
CA THR A 294 3.26 -4.82 -12.94
C THR A 294 1.96 -4.23 -13.45
N VAL A 295 1.00 -3.98 -12.56
CA VAL A 295 -0.23 -3.25 -12.89
C VAL A 295 0.00 -1.77 -12.62
N ARG A 296 -0.50 -0.90 -13.49
CA ARG A 296 -0.46 0.56 -13.35
C ARG A 296 -1.86 1.13 -13.40
N ASN A 297 -2.15 2.10 -12.54
CA ASN A 297 -3.35 2.92 -12.60
C ASN A 297 -2.92 4.38 -12.82
N ARG A 298 -2.98 4.84 -14.07
CA ARG A 298 -2.71 6.24 -14.46
C ARG A 298 -3.94 7.14 -14.38
N ASN A 299 -5.09 6.61 -13.98
CA ASN A 299 -6.23 7.46 -13.64
C ASN A 299 -5.97 8.18 -12.31
N VAL A 300 -6.49 9.40 -12.16
CA VAL A 300 -6.40 10.17 -10.91
C VAL A 300 -7.32 9.57 -9.83
N ALA A 301 -8.34 8.81 -10.24
CA ALA A 301 -9.21 8.05 -9.35
C ALA A 301 -8.58 6.71 -8.94
N SER A 302 -8.84 6.29 -7.70
CA SER A 302 -8.59 4.91 -7.26
C SER A 302 -9.56 3.94 -7.93
N ALA A 303 -9.07 2.74 -8.20
CA ALA A 303 -9.87 1.59 -8.63
C ALA A 303 -9.92 0.55 -7.50
N TYR A 304 -10.81 -0.43 -7.60
CA TYR A 304 -10.88 -1.56 -6.68
C TYR A 304 -10.76 -2.87 -7.45
N LEU A 305 -9.75 -3.69 -7.18
CA LEU A 305 -9.62 -5.01 -7.81
C LEU A 305 -10.78 -5.90 -7.34
N THR A 306 -11.70 -6.21 -8.25
CA THR A 306 -12.89 -7.02 -7.99
C THR A 306 -12.66 -8.50 -8.27
N THR A 307 -11.91 -8.85 -9.32
CA THR A 307 -11.57 -10.25 -9.63
C THR A 307 -10.15 -10.42 -10.15
N THR A 308 -9.46 -11.46 -9.68
CA THR A 308 -8.30 -12.06 -10.37
C THR A 308 -8.74 -13.33 -11.10
N PHE A 309 -8.39 -13.47 -12.37
CA PHE A 309 -8.45 -14.73 -13.12
C PHE A 309 -7.08 -14.99 -13.74
N PHE A 310 -6.53 -16.19 -13.55
CA PHE A 310 -5.20 -16.51 -14.02
C PHE A 310 -5.16 -17.91 -14.66
N ASP A 311 -4.91 -17.95 -15.96
CA ASP A 311 -4.78 -19.16 -16.75
C ASP A 311 -3.30 -19.50 -16.96
N TRP A 312 -2.93 -20.76 -16.82
CA TRP A 312 -1.53 -21.19 -16.74
C TRP A 312 -1.30 -22.63 -17.20
N THR A 313 -0.16 -22.88 -17.84
CA THR A 313 0.22 -24.21 -18.32
C THR A 313 0.81 -25.05 -17.21
N GLN A 314 0.17 -26.19 -16.89
CA GLN A 314 0.73 -27.22 -16.01
C GLN A 314 1.53 -28.26 -16.82
N ASN A 315 2.74 -28.60 -16.37
CA ASN A 315 3.70 -29.45 -17.09
C ASN A 315 4.10 -30.71 -16.31
N GLY A 316 3.74 -30.82 -15.04
CA GLY A 316 4.07 -31.93 -14.15
C GLY A 316 3.18 -31.94 -12.92
N SER A 317 3.74 -31.61 -11.76
CA SER A 317 3.07 -31.60 -10.45
C SER A 317 3.10 -30.22 -9.79
N GLU A 318 3.36 -29.17 -10.56
CA GLU A 318 3.36 -27.80 -10.06
C GLU A 318 1.94 -27.31 -9.73
N TYR A 319 1.84 -26.48 -8.69
CA TYR A 319 0.62 -25.83 -8.25
C TYR A 319 0.93 -24.40 -7.79
N ILE A 320 -0.06 -23.52 -7.80
CA ILE A 320 0.06 -22.18 -7.20
C ILE A 320 -0.18 -22.33 -5.69
N ASP A 321 0.80 -22.01 -4.84
CA ASP A 321 0.60 -22.00 -3.38
C ASP A 321 -0.13 -20.71 -2.93
N TRP A 322 0.24 -19.58 -3.53
CA TRP A 322 -0.38 -18.30 -3.26
C TRP A 322 -0.26 -17.31 -4.43
N PHE A 323 -1.13 -16.31 -4.41
CA PHE A 323 -0.98 -15.08 -5.18
C PHE A 323 -1.32 -13.84 -4.35
N ARG A 324 -0.86 -12.67 -4.80
CA ARG A 324 -0.90 -11.42 -4.03
C ARG A 324 -1.09 -10.18 -4.92
N PHE A 325 -1.85 -9.21 -4.40
CA PHE A 325 -1.95 -7.85 -4.95
C PHE A 325 -2.09 -6.83 -3.81
N PHE A 326 -1.25 -5.78 -3.80
CA PHE A 326 -1.11 -4.83 -2.67
C PHE A 326 -0.91 -5.55 -1.32
N TYR A 327 -1.83 -5.33 -0.38
CA TYR A 327 -1.90 -5.94 0.95
C TYR A 327 -2.74 -7.22 0.97
N ARG A 328 -3.43 -7.55 -0.13
CA ARG A 328 -4.29 -8.73 -0.22
C ARG A 328 -3.47 -9.93 -0.68
N TYR A 329 -3.52 -10.98 0.13
CA TYR A 329 -2.95 -12.29 -0.11
C TYR A 329 -4.10 -13.30 -0.28
N TRP A 330 -3.92 -14.26 -1.18
CA TRP A 330 -4.76 -15.43 -1.31
C TRP A 330 -3.81 -16.63 -1.37
N GLY A 331 -3.84 -17.48 -0.35
CA GLY A 331 -3.09 -18.73 -0.32
C GLY A 331 -4.04 -19.93 -0.32
N GLY A 332 -3.52 -21.08 -0.71
CA GLY A 332 -4.26 -22.32 -0.88
C GLY A 332 -3.87 -22.96 -2.21
N ASN A 333 -3.35 -24.18 -2.12
CA ASN A 333 -2.72 -24.91 -3.20
C ASN A 333 -3.72 -25.20 -4.35
N ASP A 334 -3.53 -24.55 -5.50
CA ASP A 334 -4.32 -24.80 -6.71
C ASP A 334 -3.49 -25.56 -7.76
N SER A 335 -3.83 -26.83 -7.94
CA SER A 335 -3.23 -27.75 -8.92
C SER A 335 -4.03 -27.87 -10.22
N ASN A 336 -5.00 -27.00 -10.47
CA ASN A 336 -6.03 -27.20 -11.50
C ASN A 336 -6.30 -25.92 -12.30
N PRO A 337 -5.44 -25.57 -13.28
CA PRO A 337 -5.65 -24.38 -14.11
C PRO A 337 -6.99 -24.44 -14.88
N PRO A 338 -7.64 -23.28 -15.11
CA PRO A 338 -7.25 -21.93 -14.69
C PRO A 338 -7.66 -21.60 -13.25
N THR A 339 -6.85 -20.79 -12.58
CA THR A 339 -7.10 -20.32 -11.20
C THR A 339 -8.10 -19.15 -11.19
N GLY A 340 -9.34 -19.45 -10.81
CA GLY A 340 -10.38 -18.46 -10.49
C GLY A 340 -11.60 -18.47 -11.43
N PRO A 341 -12.36 -17.36 -11.55
CA PRO A 341 -12.06 -16.03 -10.99
C PRO A 341 -12.25 -15.96 -9.47
N ILE A 342 -11.30 -15.33 -8.79
CA ILE A 342 -11.30 -15.14 -7.33
C ILE A 342 -11.64 -13.68 -7.00
N GLY A 343 -12.71 -13.50 -6.22
CA GLY A 343 -13.26 -12.19 -5.88
C GLY A 343 -12.54 -11.46 -4.74
N SER A 344 -12.61 -10.13 -4.77
CA SER A 344 -12.12 -9.24 -3.71
C SER A 344 -12.71 -7.83 -3.79
N SER A 345 -12.30 -6.97 -2.85
CA SER A 345 -12.25 -5.53 -3.08
C SER A 345 -10.93 -5.03 -2.49
N VAL A 346 -9.96 -4.74 -3.37
CA VAL A 346 -8.62 -4.25 -2.98
C VAL A 346 -8.43 -2.86 -3.58
N ASN A 347 -8.31 -1.84 -2.72
CA ASN A 347 -8.10 -0.46 -3.16
C ASN A 347 -6.74 -0.34 -3.88
N PHE A 348 -6.78 0.09 -5.14
CA PHE A 348 -5.64 0.45 -5.97
C PHE A 348 -5.68 1.96 -6.20
N PRO A 349 -4.83 2.75 -5.52
CA PRO A 349 -4.85 4.20 -5.63
C PRO A 349 -4.69 4.73 -7.06
N GLY A 350 -5.18 5.95 -7.30
CA GLY A 350 -4.90 6.69 -8.53
C GLY A 350 -3.43 7.11 -8.62
N MET A 351 -2.91 7.18 -9.85
CA MET A 351 -1.51 7.51 -10.17
C MET A 351 -0.45 6.56 -9.56
N ASP A 352 -0.80 5.29 -9.34
CA ASP A 352 0.00 4.30 -8.60
C ASP A 352 0.34 3.04 -9.42
N ASN A 353 1.26 2.20 -8.93
CA ASN A 353 1.59 0.89 -9.53
C ASN A 353 2.03 -0.17 -8.51
N GLU A 354 1.53 -1.40 -8.65
CA GLU A 354 1.89 -2.55 -7.81
C GLU A 354 2.11 -3.80 -8.66
N ARG A 355 2.85 -4.77 -8.12
CA ARG A 355 3.06 -6.08 -8.71
C ARG A 355 2.00 -7.05 -8.21
N TRP A 356 1.15 -7.51 -9.12
CA TRP A 356 0.48 -8.80 -8.98
C TRP A 356 1.53 -9.91 -9.06
N ARG A 357 1.38 -10.96 -8.26
CA ARG A 357 2.36 -12.06 -8.14
C ARG A 357 1.61 -13.37 -7.87
N ALA A 358 2.03 -14.46 -8.50
CA ALA A 358 1.65 -15.83 -8.14
C ALA A 358 2.91 -16.69 -8.01
N ASP A 359 2.92 -17.56 -7.02
CA ASP A 359 4.09 -18.33 -6.58
C ASP A 359 3.80 -19.82 -6.76
N PHE A 360 4.67 -20.51 -7.51
CA PHE A 360 4.53 -21.93 -7.82
C PHE A 360 5.43 -22.79 -6.96
N ASP A 361 4.84 -23.84 -6.41
CA ASP A 361 5.52 -24.90 -5.66
C ASP A 361 5.64 -26.16 -6.54
N ASN A 362 6.58 -27.06 -6.21
CA ASN A 362 6.91 -28.27 -6.99
C ASN A 362 7.22 -27.98 -8.48
N GLU A 363 7.92 -26.87 -8.75
CA GLU A 363 8.28 -26.50 -10.11
C GLU A 363 9.28 -27.52 -10.71
N PRO A 364 9.20 -27.85 -12.01
CA PRO A 364 10.18 -28.76 -12.60
C PRO A 364 11.57 -28.14 -12.60
N SER A 365 12.64 -28.93 -12.60
CA SER A 365 14.02 -28.45 -12.34
C SER A 365 14.63 -27.42 -13.31
N GLY A 366 13.90 -27.05 -14.37
CA GLY A 366 14.20 -25.92 -15.27
C GLY A 366 13.45 -24.61 -14.94
N GLY A 367 12.61 -24.59 -13.92
CA GLY A 367 11.55 -23.59 -13.69
C GLY A 367 10.26 -23.94 -14.44
N ILE A 368 9.21 -23.14 -14.25
CA ILE A 368 7.93 -23.22 -14.98
C ILE A 368 8.05 -22.71 -16.44
N TRP A 369 7.23 -23.24 -17.35
CA TRP A 369 7.16 -22.79 -18.75
C TRP A 369 5.77 -23.03 -19.37
N GLY A 370 5.57 -22.56 -20.60
CA GLY A 370 4.33 -22.66 -21.36
C GLY A 370 3.65 -21.30 -21.52
N ASP A 371 2.35 -21.33 -21.76
CA ASP A 371 1.50 -20.16 -21.86
C ASP A 371 0.90 -19.79 -20.50
N PHE A 372 0.90 -18.49 -20.20
CA PHE A 372 0.33 -17.89 -19.00
C PHE A 372 -0.46 -16.63 -19.39
N SER A 373 -1.66 -16.45 -18.83
CA SER A 373 -2.56 -15.33 -19.15
C SER A 373 -3.22 -14.79 -17.89
N LEU A 374 -2.99 -13.51 -17.61
CA LEU A 374 -3.54 -12.82 -16.44
C LEU A 374 -4.67 -11.89 -16.87
N THR A 375 -5.81 -11.96 -16.18
CA THR A 375 -6.96 -11.06 -16.35
C THR A 375 -7.40 -10.51 -15.00
N LEU A 376 -7.38 -9.18 -14.87
CA LEU A 376 -7.74 -8.45 -13.66
C LEU A 376 -8.92 -7.52 -13.96
N THR A 377 -10.00 -7.63 -13.19
CA THR A 377 -11.15 -6.71 -13.28
C THR A 377 -11.06 -5.70 -12.16
N PHE A 378 -11.19 -4.43 -12.51
CA PHE A 378 -11.18 -3.30 -11.59
C PHE A 378 -12.48 -2.52 -11.68
N ASP A 379 -13.10 -2.20 -10.55
CA ASP A 379 -14.24 -1.28 -10.48
C ASP A 379 -13.78 0.14 -10.12
N TYR A 380 -14.29 1.13 -10.84
CA TYR A 380 -14.21 2.54 -10.47
C TYR A 380 -15.56 2.99 -9.92
N PRO A 381 -15.68 3.29 -8.61
CA PRO A 381 -16.95 3.67 -8.01
C PRO A 381 -17.61 4.85 -8.73
N GLY A 382 -18.86 4.65 -9.19
CA GLY A 382 -19.63 5.62 -9.97
C GLY A 382 -19.31 5.69 -11.48
N TRP A 383 -18.33 4.93 -11.97
CA TRP A 383 -17.93 4.90 -13.39
C TRP A 383 -18.01 3.49 -14.02
N GLY A 384 -17.91 2.44 -13.22
CA GLY A 384 -18.04 1.05 -13.66
C GLY A 384 -16.70 0.33 -13.85
N GLN A 385 -16.75 -0.82 -14.55
CA GLN A 385 -15.64 -1.77 -14.56
C GLN A 385 -14.72 -1.66 -15.78
N CYS A 386 -13.43 -1.81 -15.52
CA CYS A 386 -12.34 -1.90 -16.50
C CYS A 386 -11.62 -3.24 -16.34
N VAL A 387 -11.27 -3.88 -17.46
CA VAL A 387 -10.49 -5.12 -17.47
C VAL A 387 -9.08 -4.83 -18.00
N ALA A 388 -8.07 -5.30 -17.28
CA ALA A 388 -6.68 -5.29 -17.69
C ALA A 388 -6.19 -6.74 -17.84
N SER A 389 -5.63 -7.08 -19.00
CA SER A 389 -5.04 -8.39 -19.26
C SER A 389 -3.70 -8.29 -19.99
N ASP A 390 -2.86 -9.30 -19.80
CA ASP A 390 -1.55 -9.49 -20.44
C ASP A 390 -1.24 -10.99 -20.46
N SER A 391 -0.34 -11.41 -21.35
CA SER A 391 0.05 -12.82 -21.46
C SER A 391 1.55 -12.99 -21.70
N LEU A 392 2.06 -14.13 -21.22
CA LEU A 392 3.47 -14.48 -21.25
C LEU A 392 3.61 -15.91 -21.78
N PHE A 393 4.31 -16.06 -22.90
CA PHE A 393 4.79 -17.36 -23.35
C PHE A 393 6.24 -17.56 -22.91
N VAL A 394 6.52 -18.69 -22.27
CA VAL A 394 7.85 -19.12 -21.85
C VAL A 394 8.21 -20.41 -22.59
N PRO A 395 9.27 -20.43 -23.41
CA PRO A 395 9.68 -21.64 -24.12
C PRO A 395 10.20 -22.69 -23.13
N ARG A 396 9.94 -23.98 -23.42
CA ARG A 396 10.40 -25.09 -22.58
C ARG A 396 11.93 -25.05 -22.38
N PRO A 397 12.44 -25.19 -21.14
CA PRO A 397 13.86 -25.29 -20.87
C PRO A 397 14.54 -26.42 -21.66
N PRO A 398 15.78 -26.23 -22.12
CA PRO A 398 16.50 -27.27 -22.86
C PRO A 398 16.80 -28.46 -21.94
N THR A 399 16.20 -29.61 -22.24
CA THR A 399 16.49 -30.87 -21.53
C THR A 399 18.00 -31.15 -21.54
N PRO A 400 18.64 -31.39 -20.39
CA PRO A 400 20.07 -31.71 -20.35
C PRO A 400 20.31 -33.05 -21.05
N THR A 401 20.84 -32.98 -22.28
CA THR A 401 21.23 -34.18 -23.03
C THR A 401 22.35 -34.88 -22.26
N PRO A 402 22.22 -36.19 -21.93
CA PRO A 402 23.24 -36.89 -21.18
C PRO A 402 24.54 -36.93 -22.00
N THR A 403 25.54 -36.18 -21.56
CA THR A 403 26.88 -36.21 -22.15
C THR A 403 27.47 -37.60 -21.92
N SER A 404 27.66 -38.37 -23.00
CA SER A 404 28.23 -39.71 -22.95
C SER A 404 29.54 -39.71 -22.16
N ALA A 405 29.61 -40.54 -21.12
CA ALA A 405 30.75 -40.57 -20.22
C ALA A 405 32.05 -40.85 -20.97
N ILE A 406 33.07 -40.00 -20.75
CA ILE A 406 34.38 -40.12 -21.40
C ILE A 406 35.02 -41.44 -20.95
N SER A 407 35.39 -42.29 -21.91
CA SER A 407 36.05 -43.56 -21.64
C SER A 407 37.38 -43.36 -20.90
N ALA A 408 37.65 -44.20 -19.90
CA ALA A 408 38.74 -43.99 -18.96
C ALA A 408 40.13 -43.99 -19.63
N THR A 409 40.87 -42.90 -19.45
CA THR A 409 42.25 -42.75 -19.94
C THR A 409 43.17 -43.86 -19.41
N PRO A 410 43.93 -44.56 -20.27
CA PRO A 410 44.87 -45.58 -19.82
C PRO A 410 45.96 -45.00 -18.90
N ARG A 411 46.25 -45.74 -17.82
CA ARG A 411 47.31 -45.41 -16.85
C ARG A 411 48.69 -45.43 -17.55
N PRO A 412 49.57 -44.42 -17.35
CA PRO A 412 50.85 -44.35 -18.03
C PRO A 412 51.82 -45.46 -17.59
N THR A 413 52.35 -46.20 -18.56
CA THR A 413 53.39 -47.22 -18.38
C THR A 413 54.77 -46.57 -18.22
N ARG A 414 55.61 -47.13 -17.35
CA ARG A 414 56.92 -46.57 -16.97
C ARG A 414 58.05 -47.13 -17.85
N THR A 415 58.55 -46.34 -18.79
CA THR A 415 59.60 -46.74 -19.75
C THR A 415 61.02 -46.66 -19.13
N PRO A 416 61.95 -47.59 -19.41
CA PRO A 416 63.35 -47.54 -18.98
C PRO A 416 64.21 -46.44 -19.65
N GLY A 417 65.42 -46.24 -19.12
CA GLY A 417 66.38 -45.21 -19.56
C GLY A 417 67.19 -45.51 -20.82
N PRO A 418 68.04 -44.57 -21.28
CA PRO A 418 68.63 -44.55 -22.62
C PRO A 418 69.94 -45.34 -22.77
N THR A 419 70.18 -45.83 -23.99
CA THR A 419 71.46 -46.42 -24.46
C THR A 419 72.00 -45.65 -25.68
N ARG A 420 73.31 -45.74 -25.92
CA ARG A 420 74.17 -44.76 -26.62
C ARG A 420 74.01 -44.66 -28.16
N THR A 421 74.27 -43.45 -28.68
CA THR A 421 74.47 -43.07 -30.11
C THR A 421 75.77 -43.65 -30.72
N PRO A 422 75.90 -43.77 -32.07
CA PRO A 422 76.20 -42.65 -33.00
C PRO A 422 75.22 -42.59 -34.22
N SER A 423 75.37 -41.87 -35.35
CA SER A 423 76.48 -41.11 -35.98
C SER A 423 75.95 -40.00 -36.95
N PRO A 424 76.80 -39.06 -37.47
CA PRO A 424 76.42 -37.95 -38.38
C PRO A 424 76.87 -38.21 -39.85
N PRO A 425 76.89 -37.24 -40.83
CA PRO A 425 76.50 -35.81 -40.87
C PRO A 425 75.45 -35.52 -42.00
N THR A 426 75.28 -34.40 -42.76
CA THR A 426 76.03 -33.14 -43.07
C THR A 426 75.11 -32.10 -43.79
N ASN A 427 75.48 -30.80 -43.82
CA ASN A 427 75.08 -29.72 -44.78
C ASN A 427 73.57 -29.35 -44.92
N THR A 428 73.02 -28.12 -44.78
CA THR A 428 73.51 -26.70 -44.81
C THR A 428 73.85 -26.15 -46.23
N PRO A 429 73.64 -24.84 -46.55
CA PRO A 429 72.38 -24.07 -46.68
C PRO A 429 72.24 -23.35 -48.06
N SER A 430 71.20 -22.51 -48.32
CA SER A 430 71.28 -21.22 -49.09
C SER A 430 69.92 -20.52 -49.40
N SER A 431 69.98 -19.27 -49.88
CA SER A 431 68.92 -18.34 -50.36
C SER A 431 69.57 -17.37 -51.42
N PRO A 432 68.94 -16.40 -52.14
CA PRO A 432 67.52 -15.98 -52.29
C PRO A 432 67.04 -15.70 -53.77
N SER A 433 65.80 -15.18 -53.94
CA SER A 433 65.32 -14.32 -55.07
C SER A 433 65.10 -14.91 -56.50
N PRO A 434 64.40 -14.22 -57.45
CA PRO A 434 63.20 -13.36 -57.33
C PRO A 434 62.16 -13.44 -58.50
N SER A 435 61.06 -12.68 -58.36
CA SER A 435 60.30 -11.95 -59.43
C SER A 435 59.42 -12.64 -60.50
N ASN A 436 58.11 -12.33 -60.47
CA ASN A 436 57.32 -11.59 -61.50
C ASN A 436 55.85 -12.04 -61.65
N THR A 437 54.96 -11.06 -61.88
CA THR A 437 53.49 -11.18 -61.98
C THR A 437 53.01 -11.34 -63.43
N PRO A 438 51.75 -11.79 -63.66
CA PRO A 438 50.74 -10.84 -64.15
C PRO A 438 49.30 -11.04 -63.61
N GLN A 439 48.48 -10.00 -63.80
CA GLN A 439 47.03 -9.88 -63.59
C GLN A 439 46.30 -9.87 -64.98
N PRO A 440 44.97 -9.70 -65.13
CA PRO A 440 43.86 -9.80 -64.18
C PRO A 440 42.63 -10.59 -64.71
N SER A 441 41.61 -10.80 -63.86
CA SER A 441 40.19 -10.64 -64.26
C SER A 441 39.31 -10.32 -63.04
N THR A 442 38.17 -9.67 -63.27
CA THR A 442 37.25 -9.14 -62.24
C THR A 442 35.82 -9.60 -62.49
N ASN A 443 35.01 -9.77 -61.44
CA ASN A 443 33.56 -9.59 -61.50
C ASN A 443 32.94 -9.46 -60.09
N THR A 444 31.92 -8.61 -59.95
CA THR A 444 31.20 -8.38 -58.68
C THR A 444 29.71 -8.09 -58.99
N PRO A 445 28.73 -8.77 -58.35
CA PRO A 445 27.30 -8.53 -58.62
C PRO A 445 26.73 -7.27 -57.94
N PRO A 446 25.67 -6.65 -58.50
CA PRO A 446 24.99 -5.47 -57.94
C PRO A 446 23.83 -5.81 -56.96
N PRO A 447 23.33 -4.82 -56.17
CA PRO A 447 22.25 -4.97 -55.20
C PRO A 447 20.81 -4.91 -55.81
N PRO A 448 19.76 -5.34 -55.06
CA PRO A 448 18.37 -5.43 -55.52
C PRO A 448 17.56 -4.10 -55.48
N PRO A 449 16.41 -4.02 -56.20
CA PRO A 449 15.59 -2.80 -56.31
C PRO A 449 14.54 -2.60 -55.18
N PRO A 450 13.98 -1.38 -55.02
CA PRO A 450 12.98 -1.03 -54.01
C PRO A 450 11.51 -1.31 -54.42
N PRO A 451 10.56 -1.33 -53.45
CA PRO A 451 9.13 -1.55 -53.69
C PRO A 451 8.35 -0.30 -54.19
N PRO A 452 7.13 -0.49 -54.75
CA PRO A 452 6.33 0.59 -55.37
C PRO A 452 5.52 1.47 -54.38
N PRO A 453 5.03 2.66 -54.82
CA PRO A 453 4.20 3.59 -54.04
C PRO A 453 2.71 3.18 -53.97
N PRO A 454 1.88 3.84 -53.12
CA PRO A 454 0.51 3.41 -52.80
C PRO A 454 -0.60 4.01 -53.69
N GLU A 455 -1.77 3.38 -53.63
CA GLU A 455 -3.12 3.95 -53.86
C GLU A 455 -3.94 3.81 -52.56
#